data_AF-A0A2W0ZXJ3-F1
#
_entry.id   AF-A0A2W0ZXJ3-F1
#
_cell.length_a   1.000
_cell.length_b   1.000
_cell.length_c   1.000
_cell.angle_alpha   90.00
_cell.angle_beta   90.00
_cell.angle_gamma   90.00
#
_symmetry.space_group_name_H-M   'P 1'
#
loop_
_entity.id
_entity.type
_entity.pdbx_description
1 polymer ?
#
loop_
_entity_poly.entity_id
_entity_poly.type
_entity_poly.pdbx_seq_one_letter_code
_entity_poly.pdbx_strand_id
1 'polypeptide(L)'
;MIDFPGIENLTRKTSSKILMVVIDGLGGYFDNTTNKSELEDAVTPNLDKLANESACGLSIPVEHGITPGSGPGHLALFGYDPIKYQVGRGVLEALGLGLELNANQIAIRGNFAISGSDGVITDRRANRITSKVSSSLVKKLTDISVTDFKTDVQLIRDHRFLLVLTGENKVPNYYPFVSDTDPGLNGLKSLTSEPTYPETTIIANAINSFVSQSRDLLKDNHHANMILLRGISKVPSFPSMQKTYKLDPIGIAAYPMYLGLAKLTGMEIARENTNFPAELKSLKSVIKIDKHDFFFLHYKPADAAGEDGDRKAKVKALEEFDKFIPDIIDIGADVLVIAGDHSTPADLAAHSWHSVPFLINTNFTKGDGEGSFSEKAFRSGSIGLIKAKSIMMLALAHAGKLKKFGS
;
A
#
# COMPACT_ATOMS: atom_id res chain seq x y z
N MET A 1 0.61 -12.29 -10.59
CA MET A 1 -0.24 -12.57 -11.75
C MET A 1 -1.54 -13.18 -11.26
N ILE A 2 -2.39 -12.41 -10.59
CA ILE A 2 -3.64 -12.93 -10.04
C ILE A 2 -4.72 -13.13 -11.12
N ASP A 3 -4.57 -12.41 -12.23
CA ASP A 3 -5.44 -12.51 -13.41
C ASP A 3 -5.00 -13.56 -14.43
N PHE A 4 -4.01 -14.40 -14.11
CA PHE A 4 -3.55 -15.39 -15.08
C PHE A 4 -4.73 -16.28 -15.52
N PRO A 5 -5.03 -16.39 -16.83
CA PRO A 5 -6.20 -17.12 -17.30
C PRO A 5 -6.21 -18.57 -16.79
N GLY A 6 -7.29 -18.97 -16.12
CA GLY A 6 -7.44 -20.32 -15.56
C GLY A 6 -6.60 -20.61 -14.31
N ILE A 7 -6.05 -19.59 -13.65
CA ILE A 7 -5.23 -19.79 -12.44
C ILE A 7 -5.95 -20.56 -11.33
N GLU A 8 -7.26 -20.37 -11.16
CA GLU A 8 -8.08 -21.12 -10.20
C GLU A 8 -8.06 -22.64 -10.45
N ASN A 9 -7.87 -23.07 -11.70
CA ASN A 9 -7.72 -24.48 -12.06
C ASN A 9 -6.30 -24.99 -11.80
N LEU A 10 -5.32 -24.11 -11.97
CA LEU A 10 -3.90 -24.36 -11.75
C LEU A 10 -3.54 -24.46 -10.27
N THR A 11 -4.20 -23.68 -9.40
CA THR A 11 -3.90 -23.64 -7.97
C THR A 11 -4.54 -24.81 -7.21
N ARG A 12 -3.90 -25.24 -6.12
CA ARG A 12 -4.38 -26.28 -5.19
C ARG A 12 -3.95 -25.98 -3.75
N LYS A 13 -4.72 -26.48 -2.78
CA LYS A 13 -4.30 -26.48 -1.37
C LYS A 13 -3.22 -27.54 -1.13
N THR A 14 -2.28 -27.19 -0.26
CA THR A 14 -1.24 -28.05 0.32
C THR A 14 -1.04 -27.60 1.76
N SER A 15 -0.43 -28.43 2.61
CA SER A 15 -0.07 -28.06 3.99
C SER A 15 1.10 -27.07 4.07
N SER A 16 1.77 -26.80 2.95
CA SER A 16 2.94 -25.93 2.90
C SER A 16 2.58 -24.48 3.25
N LYS A 17 3.39 -23.85 4.09
CA LYS A 17 3.22 -22.47 4.57
C LYS A 17 4.19 -21.54 3.86
N ILE A 18 3.68 -20.41 3.37
CA ILE A 18 4.45 -19.35 2.73
C ILE A 18 4.54 -18.17 3.69
N LEU A 19 5.75 -17.73 4.02
CA LEU A 19 6.01 -16.49 4.75
C LEU A 19 6.65 -15.48 3.81
N MET A 20 5.97 -14.36 3.58
CA MET A 20 6.49 -13.21 2.83
C MET A 20 6.75 -12.06 3.81
N VAL A 21 8.03 -11.73 3.99
CA VAL A 21 8.48 -10.60 4.78
C VAL A 21 8.87 -9.46 3.84
N VAL A 22 8.21 -8.31 4.01
CA VAL A 22 8.43 -7.12 3.19
C VAL A 22 9.15 -6.06 4.02
N ILE A 23 10.36 -5.71 3.59
CA ILE A 23 11.14 -4.60 4.14
C ILE A 23 10.77 -3.36 3.32
N ASP A 24 10.03 -2.43 3.93
CA ASP A 24 9.55 -1.24 3.21
C ASP A 24 10.72 -0.36 2.79
N GLY A 25 10.71 0.13 1.54
CA GLY A 25 11.75 1.02 1.03
C GLY A 25 13.16 0.39 1.02
N LEU A 26 13.23 -0.94 0.93
CA LEU A 26 14.45 -1.74 1.00
C LEU A 26 15.54 -1.23 0.05
N GLY A 27 15.16 -0.96 -1.20
CA GLY A 27 16.12 -0.57 -2.22
C GLY A 27 16.75 0.78 -1.89
N GLY A 28 18.06 0.84 -2.04
CA GLY A 28 18.90 2.01 -1.84
C GLY A 28 19.47 2.57 -3.14
N TYR A 29 20.42 3.49 -2.99
CA TYR A 29 21.21 4.03 -4.09
C TYR A 29 22.67 4.24 -3.66
N PHE A 30 23.55 4.19 -4.66
CA PHE A 30 24.99 4.31 -4.43
C PHE A 30 25.33 5.71 -3.93
N ASP A 31 25.99 5.78 -2.77
CA ASP A 31 26.60 7.01 -2.29
C ASP A 31 27.73 7.43 -3.23
N ASN A 32 27.81 8.72 -3.53
CA ASN A 32 28.79 9.25 -4.48
C ASN A 32 30.25 9.12 -4.00
N THR A 33 30.48 8.89 -2.70
CA THR A 33 31.81 8.80 -2.09
C THR A 33 32.25 7.36 -1.87
N THR A 34 31.38 6.49 -1.35
CA THR A 34 31.68 5.08 -1.06
C THR A 34 31.36 4.16 -2.23
N ASN A 35 30.53 4.61 -3.17
CA ASN A 35 29.98 3.82 -4.28
C ASN A 35 29.31 2.52 -3.80
N LYS A 36 28.62 2.61 -2.66
CA LYS A 36 27.84 1.53 -2.03
C LYS A 36 26.41 1.98 -1.81
N SER A 37 25.45 1.08 -1.88
CA SER A 37 24.08 1.31 -1.39
C SER A 37 24.01 1.26 0.14
N GLU A 38 22.88 1.68 0.72
CA GLU A 38 22.63 1.54 2.16
C GLU A 38 22.63 0.07 2.61
N LEU A 39 22.24 -0.87 1.72
CA LEU A 39 22.35 -2.31 1.97
C LEU A 39 23.82 -2.77 1.97
N GLU A 40 24.64 -2.27 1.04
CA GLU A 40 26.08 -2.61 0.98
C GLU A 40 26.91 -1.95 2.11
N ASP A 41 26.38 -0.89 2.72
CA ASP A 41 26.97 -0.25 3.90
C ASP A 41 26.56 -0.94 5.22
N ALA A 42 25.40 -1.58 5.26
CA ALA A 42 24.88 -2.26 6.45
C ALA A 42 25.61 -3.59 6.71
N VAL A 43 25.89 -3.86 7.99
CA VAL A 43 26.44 -5.15 8.42
C VAL A 43 25.29 -6.13 8.64
N THR A 44 24.98 -6.95 7.63
CA THR A 44 23.82 -7.86 7.61
C THR A 44 24.20 -9.34 7.44
N PRO A 45 24.96 -9.94 8.39
CA PRO A 45 25.50 -11.29 8.23
C PRO A 45 24.42 -12.38 8.14
N ASN A 46 23.24 -12.17 8.74
CA ASN A 46 22.18 -13.18 8.69
C ASN A 46 21.46 -13.16 7.35
N LEU A 47 21.19 -11.98 6.79
CA LEU A 47 20.69 -11.80 5.42
C LEU A 47 21.70 -12.32 4.39
N ASP A 48 22.99 -12.03 4.56
CA ASP A 48 24.05 -12.52 3.67
C ASP A 48 24.10 -14.05 3.67
N LYS A 49 24.05 -14.67 4.86
CA LYS A 49 23.97 -16.13 4.98
C LYS A 49 22.71 -16.67 4.29
N LEU A 50 21.56 -16.05 4.54
CA LEU A 50 20.29 -16.47 3.94
C LEU A 50 20.32 -16.35 2.41
N ALA A 51 20.89 -15.27 1.87
CA ALA A 51 21.06 -15.07 0.43
C ALA A 51 21.88 -16.20 -0.22
N ASN A 52 22.95 -16.64 0.45
CA ASN A 52 23.79 -17.74 -0.01
C ASN A 52 23.10 -19.11 -0.01
N GLU A 53 21.92 -19.25 0.59
CA GLU A 53 21.14 -20.49 0.61
C GLU A 53 19.86 -20.38 -0.25
N SER A 54 19.64 -19.21 -0.86
CA SER A 54 18.40 -18.82 -1.52
C SER A 54 18.55 -18.63 -3.03
N ALA A 55 17.41 -18.62 -3.72
CA ALA A 55 17.33 -18.08 -5.08
C ALA A 55 17.08 -16.57 -4.98
N CYS A 56 17.95 -15.76 -5.58
CA CYS A 56 17.96 -14.31 -5.43
C CYS A 56 17.69 -13.60 -6.76
N GLY A 57 17.21 -12.37 -6.70
CA GLY A 57 16.99 -11.55 -7.89
C GLY A 57 16.56 -10.12 -7.58
N LEU A 58 16.24 -9.39 -8.63
CA LEU A 58 15.75 -8.02 -8.56
C LEU A 58 14.31 -7.96 -9.07
N SER A 59 13.48 -7.16 -8.41
CA SER A 59 12.08 -6.99 -8.76
C SER A 59 11.78 -5.57 -9.22
N ILE A 60 10.90 -5.44 -10.22
CA ILE A 60 10.36 -4.17 -10.69
C ILE A 60 8.95 -4.05 -10.13
N PRO A 61 8.69 -3.11 -9.19
CA PRO A 61 7.39 -3.01 -8.51
C PRO A 61 6.23 -2.76 -9.47
N VAL A 62 6.36 -1.78 -10.37
CA VAL A 62 5.28 -1.37 -11.30
C VAL A 62 5.67 -1.66 -12.75
N GLU A 63 6.60 -0.86 -13.29
CA GLU A 63 7.15 -1.00 -14.64
C GLU A 63 8.51 -0.31 -14.68
N HIS A 64 9.34 -0.62 -15.69
CA HIS A 64 10.62 0.03 -15.89
C HIS A 64 10.50 1.56 -15.87
N GLY A 65 11.29 2.22 -15.01
CA GLY A 65 11.34 3.68 -14.88
C GLY A 65 10.17 4.31 -14.12
N ILE A 66 9.20 3.52 -13.63
CA ILE A 66 8.06 4.03 -12.87
C ILE A 66 8.33 3.93 -11.37
N THR A 67 8.28 5.08 -10.68
CA THR A 67 8.37 5.15 -9.22
C THR A 67 7.05 4.70 -8.59
N PRO A 68 7.03 3.63 -7.78
CA PRO A 68 5.82 3.17 -7.11
C PRO A 68 5.50 3.96 -5.84
N GLY A 69 4.22 4.01 -5.45
CA GLY A 69 3.85 4.20 -4.04
C GLY A 69 3.82 2.85 -3.30
N SER A 70 3.76 2.87 -1.97
CA SER A 70 3.75 1.64 -1.17
C SER A 70 2.56 0.71 -1.49
N GLY A 71 1.39 1.28 -1.82
CA GLY A 71 0.22 0.52 -2.26
C GLY A 71 0.48 -0.33 -3.51
N PRO A 72 0.82 0.29 -4.65
CA PRO A 72 1.25 -0.42 -5.85
C PRO A 72 2.35 -1.47 -5.62
N GLY A 73 3.38 -1.15 -4.83
CA GLY A 73 4.48 -2.09 -4.54
C GLY A 73 4.01 -3.36 -3.84
N HIS A 74 3.22 -3.21 -2.78
CA HIS A 74 2.65 -4.34 -2.03
C HIS A 74 1.67 -5.16 -2.88
N LEU A 75 0.78 -4.51 -3.62
CA LEU A 75 -0.15 -5.20 -4.53
C LEU A 75 0.60 -6.02 -5.56
N ALA A 76 1.70 -5.47 -6.10
CA ALA A 76 2.57 -6.22 -7.00
C ALA A 76 3.16 -7.44 -6.30
N LEU A 77 3.74 -7.33 -5.09
CA LEU A 77 4.27 -8.49 -4.36
C LEU A 77 3.21 -9.59 -4.13
N PHE A 78 1.95 -9.21 -3.88
CA PHE A 78 0.82 -10.15 -3.73
C PHE A 78 0.30 -10.71 -5.07
N GLY A 79 0.89 -10.32 -6.20
CA GLY A 79 0.56 -10.82 -7.52
C GLY A 79 -0.50 -10.01 -8.27
N TYR A 80 -0.97 -8.90 -7.75
CA TYR A 80 -1.89 -8.01 -8.46
C TYR A 80 -1.09 -7.14 -9.44
N ASP A 81 -1.66 -6.87 -10.62
CA ASP A 81 -1.04 -5.90 -11.53
C ASP A 81 -1.30 -4.48 -11.00
N PRO A 82 -0.28 -3.74 -10.55
CA PRO A 82 -0.48 -2.41 -9.95
C PRO A 82 -0.98 -1.35 -10.94
N ILE A 83 -0.83 -1.59 -12.26
CA ILE A 83 -1.38 -0.70 -13.29
C ILE A 83 -2.89 -0.91 -13.40
N LYS A 84 -3.37 -2.15 -13.23
CA LYS A 84 -4.79 -2.50 -13.29
C LYS A 84 -5.50 -2.23 -11.96
N TYR A 85 -4.89 -2.65 -10.85
CA TYR A 85 -5.46 -2.60 -9.51
C TYR A 85 -5.01 -1.35 -8.77
N GLN A 86 -5.48 -0.20 -9.23
CA GLN A 86 -5.16 1.06 -8.58
C GLN A 86 -6.11 1.33 -7.43
N VAL A 87 -5.55 1.60 -6.25
CA VAL A 87 -6.31 2.05 -5.08
C VAL A 87 -6.29 3.57 -5.09
N GLY A 88 -7.46 4.18 -5.30
CA GLY A 88 -7.58 5.63 -5.28
C GLY A 88 -7.31 6.22 -3.88
N ARG A 89 -6.94 7.50 -3.86
CA ARG A 89 -6.45 8.16 -2.63
C ARG A 89 -7.49 8.18 -1.51
N GLY A 90 -8.77 8.39 -1.81
CA GLY A 90 -9.83 8.37 -0.79
C GLY A 90 -9.92 7.02 -0.07
N VAL A 91 -9.83 5.90 -0.80
CA VAL A 91 -9.76 4.56 -0.20
C VAL A 91 -8.53 4.42 0.70
N LEU A 92 -7.36 4.89 0.25
CA LEU A 92 -6.15 4.84 1.08
C LEU A 92 -6.29 5.64 2.40
N GLU A 93 -6.91 6.82 2.37
CA GLU A 93 -7.16 7.60 3.59
C GLU A 93 -8.16 6.88 4.52
N ALA A 94 -9.21 6.25 3.97
CA ALA A 94 -10.15 5.46 4.75
C ALA A 94 -9.48 4.26 5.44
N LEU A 95 -8.63 3.54 4.71
CA LEU A 95 -7.83 2.46 5.25
C LEU A 95 -6.85 2.97 6.33
N GLY A 96 -6.26 4.14 6.13
CA GLY A 96 -5.40 4.81 7.12
C GLY A 96 -6.11 5.16 8.42
N LEU A 97 -7.42 5.44 8.36
CA LEU A 97 -8.30 5.62 9.53
C LEU A 97 -8.79 4.29 10.12
N GLY A 98 -8.40 3.15 9.56
CA GLY A 98 -8.85 1.82 9.98
C GLY A 98 -10.28 1.49 9.56
N LEU A 99 -10.86 2.25 8.62
CA LEU A 99 -12.21 2.00 8.11
C LEU A 99 -12.19 0.87 7.08
N GLU A 100 -13.16 -0.01 7.18
CA GLU A 100 -13.44 -1.01 6.16
C GLU A 100 -14.52 -0.48 5.22
N LEU A 101 -14.18 -0.35 3.94
CA LEU A 101 -15.10 0.10 2.91
C LEU A 101 -15.71 -1.09 2.19
N ASN A 102 -17.01 -1.05 1.94
CA ASN A 102 -17.72 -2.06 1.15
C ASN A 102 -17.94 -1.61 -0.31
N ALA A 103 -18.47 -2.51 -1.13
CA ALA A 103 -18.70 -2.32 -2.56
C ALA A 103 -19.79 -1.27 -2.90
N ASN A 104 -20.43 -0.61 -1.93
CA ASN A 104 -21.37 0.49 -2.16
C ASN A 104 -20.84 1.81 -1.60
N GLN A 105 -19.59 1.86 -1.14
CA GLN A 105 -18.99 3.03 -0.52
C GLN A 105 -17.96 3.71 -1.42
N ILE A 106 -18.08 5.03 -1.55
CA ILE A 106 -17.13 5.90 -2.24
C ILE A 106 -16.45 6.76 -1.17
N ALA A 107 -15.15 6.59 -1.04
CA ALA A 107 -14.29 7.35 -0.16
C ALA A 107 -13.63 8.51 -0.90
N ILE A 108 -13.69 9.69 -0.29
CA ILE A 108 -13.29 10.96 -0.88
C ILE A 108 -12.45 11.69 0.13
N ARG A 109 -11.24 12.11 -0.25
CA ARG A 109 -10.43 12.96 0.60
C ARG A 109 -10.93 14.39 0.48
N GLY A 110 -11.27 15.01 1.60
CA GLY A 110 -11.61 16.41 1.71
C GLY A 110 -10.50 17.23 2.36
N ASN A 111 -10.37 18.47 1.91
CA ASN A 111 -9.60 19.52 2.57
C ASN A 111 -10.53 20.68 2.90
N PHE A 112 -10.41 21.24 4.11
CA PHE A 112 -10.87 22.58 4.41
C PHE A 112 -9.99 23.62 3.72
N ALA A 113 -10.62 24.64 3.16
CA ALA A 113 -9.97 25.70 2.38
C ALA A 113 -10.58 27.09 2.67
N ILE A 114 -9.87 28.12 2.22
CA ILE A 114 -10.31 29.51 2.29
C ILE A 114 -10.47 30.03 0.86
N SER A 115 -11.59 30.69 0.61
CA SER A 115 -11.90 31.38 -0.63
C SER A 115 -12.26 32.84 -0.39
N GLY A 116 -11.92 33.70 -1.35
CA GLY A 116 -12.34 35.10 -1.39
C GLY A 116 -13.81 35.25 -1.79
N SER A 117 -14.31 36.48 -1.73
CA SER A 117 -15.71 36.81 -2.11
C SER A 117 -16.03 36.54 -3.59
N ASP A 118 -15.02 36.50 -4.44
CA ASP A 118 -15.10 36.14 -5.86
C ASP A 118 -15.09 34.62 -6.10
N GLY A 119 -14.97 33.82 -5.03
CA GLY A 119 -14.88 32.36 -5.06
C GLY A 119 -13.50 31.82 -5.40
N VAL A 120 -12.48 32.68 -5.53
CA VAL A 120 -11.09 32.26 -5.78
C VAL A 120 -10.47 31.73 -4.49
N ILE A 121 -9.82 30.56 -4.58
CA ILE A 121 -9.19 29.91 -3.45
C ILE A 121 -7.90 30.64 -3.09
N THR A 122 -7.85 31.20 -1.89
CA THR A 122 -6.68 31.89 -1.34
C THR A 122 -5.74 30.92 -0.65
N ASP A 123 -6.30 29.91 0.04
CA ASP A 123 -5.52 28.81 0.63
C ASP A 123 -6.29 27.50 0.63
N ARG A 124 -5.83 26.54 -0.17
CA ARG A 124 -6.35 25.16 -0.26
C ARG A 124 -6.20 24.31 1.00
N ARG A 125 -5.45 24.79 1.99
CA ARG A 125 -5.14 24.07 3.24
C ARG A 125 -5.63 24.81 4.47
N ALA A 126 -6.39 25.90 4.29
CA ALA A 126 -6.95 26.69 5.39
C ALA A 126 -5.91 27.05 6.45
N ASN A 127 -4.77 27.60 6.05
CA ASN A 127 -3.63 27.94 6.89
C ASN A 127 -3.16 26.79 7.80
N ARG A 128 -3.39 25.54 7.37
CA ARG A 128 -3.16 24.32 8.16
C ARG A 128 -3.79 24.42 9.55
N ILE A 129 -5.08 24.79 9.62
CA ILE A 129 -5.85 24.76 10.86
C ILE A 129 -5.65 23.44 11.63
N THR A 130 -5.61 23.54 12.96
CA THR A 130 -5.37 22.39 13.83
C THR A 130 -6.53 21.41 13.78
N SER A 131 -6.25 20.13 14.07
CA SER A 131 -7.27 19.10 14.22
C SER A 131 -8.40 19.49 15.19
N LYS A 132 -8.10 20.29 16.23
CA LYS A 132 -9.12 20.80 17.17
C LYS A 132 -10.15 21.69 16.48
N VAL A 133 -9.71 22.58 15.60
CA VAL A 133 -10.61 23.45 14.82
C VAL A 133 -11.40 22.60 13.82
N SER A 134 -10.70 21.76 13.06
CA SER A 134 -11.33 20.91 12.04
C SER A 134 -12.37 19.95 12.61
N SER A 135 -12.18 19.40 13.81
CA SER A 135 -13.18 18.55 14.47
C SER A 135 -14.54 19.24 14.62
N SER A 136 -14.55 20.56 14.88
CA SER A 136 -15.80 21.32 14.98
C SER A 136 -16.47 21.53 13.62
N LEU A 137 -15.68 21.67 12.56
CA LEU A 137 -16.18 21.84 11.19
C LEU A 137 -16.72 20.51 10.64
N VAL A 138 -16.02 19.40 10.88
CA VAL A 138 -16.49 18.06 10.50
C VAL A 138 -17.87 17.77 11.08
N LYS A 139 -18.11 18.12 12.35
CA LYS A 139 -19.44 17.99 12.99
C LYS A 139 -20.55 18.80 12.31
N LYS A 140 -20.23 19.90 11.64
CA LYS A 140 -21.22 20.66 10.85
C LYS A 140 -21.52 19.95 9.53
N LEU A 141 -20.48 19.36 8.91
CA LEU A 141 -20.63 18.66 7.64
C LEU A 141 -21.43 17.36 7.78
N THR A 142 -21.51 16.75 8.97
CA THR A 142 -22.31 15.55 9.20
C THR A 142 -23.82 15.78 9.09
N ASP A 143 -24.29 17.03 9.14
CA ASP A 143 -25.70 17.39 8.99
C ASP A 143 -26.14 17.51 7.51
N ILE A 144 -25.19 17.45 6.57
CA ILE A 144 -25.47 17.55 5.14
C ILE A 144 -26.18 16.29 4.67
N SER A 145 -27.30 16.47 3.98
CA SER A 145 -28.04 15.37 3.36
C SER A 145 -27.85 15.41 1.85
N VAL A 146 -27.55 14.25 1.27
CA VAL A 146 -27.34 14.09 -0.18
C VAL A 146 -28.32 13.05 -0.69
N THR A 147 -29.01 13.36 -1.79
CA THR A 147 -29.94 12.42 -2.42
C THR A 147 -29.21 11.13 -2.81
N ASP A 148 -29.86 9.98 -2.62
CA ASP A 148 -29.38 8.62 -2.94
C ASP A 148 -28.17 8.10 -2.15
N PHE A 149 -27.53 8.94 -1.31
CA PHE A 149 -26.35 8.58 -0.54
C PHE A 149 -26.45 8.98 0.92
N LYS A 150 -26.12 8.05 1.82
CA LYS A 150 -25.76 8.39 3.20
C LYS A 150 -24.34 8.94 3.22
N THR A 151 -24.12 10.04 3.93
CA THR A 151 -22.80 10.64 4.14
C THR A 151 -22.23 10.27 5.50
N ASP A 152 -20.93 10.02 5.55
CA ASP A 152 -20.14 9.95 6.79
C ASP A 152 -18.89 10.82 6.63
N VAL A 153 -18.57 11.64 7.63
CA VAL A 153 -17.46 12.58 7.57
C VAL A 153 -16.56 12.38 8.77
N GLN A 154 -15.30 12.04 8.54
CA GLN A 154 -14.32 11.76 9.59
C GLN A 154 -13.10 12.63 9.48
N LEU A 155 -12.59 13.13 10.61
CA LEU A 155 -11.35 13.89 10.62
C LEU A 155 -10.17 12.96 10.32
N ILE A 156 -9.29 13.37 9.40
CA ILE A 156 -8.00 12.71 9.20
C ILE A 156 -6.94 13.39 10.07
N ARG A 157 -6.55 14.62 9.71
CA ARG A 157 -5.57 15.44 10.44
C ARG A 157 -5.53 16.86 9.89
N ASP A 158 -5.40 17.85 10.77
CA ASP A 158 -5.36 19.27 10.41
C ASP A 158 -6.60 19.62 9.55
N HIS A 159 -6.41 20.31 8.43
CA HIS A 159 -7.43 20.62 7.43
C HIS A 159 -8.02 19.41 6.67
N ARG A 160 -7.52 18.18 6.86
CA ARG A 160 -7.92 17.01 6.06
C ARG A 160 -9.03 16.23 6.73
N PHE A 161 -10.02 15.82 5.96
CA PHE A 161 -11.09 14.94 6.38
C PHE A 161 -11.37 13.88 5.31
N LEU A 162 -12.07 12.84 5.68
CA LEU A 162 -12.61 11.81 4.79
C LEU A 162 -14.12 12.03 4.69
N LEU A 163 -14.66 12.02 3.48
CA LEU A 163 -16.08 11.89 3.20
C LEU A 163 -16.32 10.49 2.61
N VAL A 164 -17.26 9.75 3.17
CA VAL A 164 -17.74 8.48 2.63
C VAL A 164 -19.19 8.65 2.18
N LEU A 165 -19.45 8.40 0.90
CA LEU A 165 -20.79 8.28 0.35
C LEU A 165 -21.17 6.80 0.30
N THR A 166 -22.29 6.43 0.92
CA THR A 166 -22.81 5.05 0.95
C THR A 166 -24.17 5.00 0.26
N GLY A 167 -24.26 4.28 -0.86
CA GLY A 167 -25.49 4.17 -1.65
C GLY A 167 -25.30 3.26 -2.86
N GLU A 168 -26.39 2.84 -3.50
CA GLU A 168 -26.28 2.05 -4.73
C GLU A 168 -25.59 2.86 -5.82
N ASN A 169 -24.54 2.31 -6.41
CA ASN A 169 -23.80 2.98 -7.47
C ASN A 169 -23.14 1.98 -8.43
N LYS A 170 -23.05 2.39 -9.69
CA LYS A 170 -22.28 1.70 -10.72
C LYS A 170 -21.09 2.56 -11.08
N VAL A 171 -19.89 2.07 -10.78
CA VAL A 171 -18.64 2.72 -11.19
C VAL A 171 -17.75 1.68 -11.83
N PRO A 172 -16.91 2.08 -12.80
CA PRO A 172 -15.88 1.20 -13.30
C PRO A 172 -14.80 0.94 -12.24
N ASN A 173 -14.01 -0.12 -12.45
CA ASN A 173 -12.85 -0.46 -11.61
C ASN A 173 -11.60 0.41 -11.92
N TYR A 174 -11.73 1.44 -12.76
CA TYR A 174 -10.64 2.33 -13.16
C TYR A 174 -10.94 3.77 -12.75
N TYR A 175 -9.87 4.50 -12.45
CA TYR A 175 -9.87 5.89 -12.00
C TYR A 175 -9.31 6.83 -13.07
N PRO A 176 -9.76 8.10 -13.10
CA PRO A 176 -10.89 8.66 -12.35
C PRO A 176 -12.24 8.39 -13.04
N PHE A 177 -13.29 8.10 -12.26
CA PHE A 177 -14.65 7.95 -12.79
C PHE A 177 -15.52 9.21 -12.62
N VAL A 178 -15.09 10.16 -11.79
CA VAL A 178 -15.60 11.54 -11.68
C VAL A 178 -14.42 12.47 -11.43
N SER A 179 -14.52 13.75 -11.79
CA SER A 179 -13.46 14.73 -11.54
C SER A 179 -13.45 15.24 -10.10
N ASP A 180 -12.26 15.59 -9.62
CA ASP A 180 -12.03 16.26 -8.34
C ASP A 180 -12.58 17.70 -8.37
N THR A 181 -12.98 18.23 -7.21
CA THR A 181 -13.36 19.66 -7.08
C THR A 181 -12.19 20.56 -6.68
N ASP A 182 -11.11 19.96 -6.15
CA ASP A 182 -9.84 20.63 -5.88
C ASP A 182 -9.09 20.94 -7.21
N PRO A 183 -8.90 22.22 -7.59
CA PRO A 183 -8.21 22.59 -8.83
C PRO A 183 -6.69 22.38 -8.77
N GLY A 184 -6.14 21.91 -7.66
CA GLY A 184 -4.72 21.58 -7.55
C GLY A 184 -3.80 22.75 -7.22
N LEU A 185 -4.27 24.01 -7.32
CA LEU A 185 -3.48 25.24 -7.09
C LEU A 185 -4.30 26.35 -6.43
N ASN A 186 -3.64 27.21 -5.62
CA ASN A 186 -4.25 28.45 -5.13
C ASN A 186 -4.41 29.45 -6.30
N GLY A 187 -5.29 30.44 -6.16
CA GLY A 187 -5.58 31.42 -7.21
C GLY A 187 -6.57 30.95 -8.27
N LEU A 188 -7.10 29.73 -8.14
CA LEU A 188 -8.16 29.17 -8.98
C LEU A 188 -9.46 29.04 -8.19
N LYS A 189 -10.59 28.92 -8.89
CA LYS A 189 -11.88 28.59 -8.28
C LYS A 189 -12.02 27.08 -8.12
N SER A 190 -12.82 26.65 -7.15
CA SER A 190 -13.24 25.24 -7.04
C SER A 190 -13.89 24.78 -8.35
N LEU A 191 -13.58 23.56 -8.77
CA LEU A 191 -14.17 22.95 -9.96
C LEU A 191 -15.54 22.36 -9.62
N THR A 192 -16.40 22.26 -10.62
CA THR A 192 -17.57 21.38 -10.59
C THR A 192 -17.09 19.95 -10.84
N SER A 193 -17.58 19.00 -10.05
CA SER A 193 -17.33 17.58 -10.31
C SER A 193 -18.16 17.14 -11.51
N GLU A 194 -17.50 16.55 -12.50
CA GLU A 194 -18.10 16.07 -13.75
C GLU A 194 -17.92 14.56 -13.84
N PRO A 195 -18.92 13.82 -14.37
CA PRO A 195 -18.80 12.38 -14.59
C PRO A 195 -17.84 12.08 -15.75
N THR A 196 -16.95 11.10 -15.56
CA THR A 196 -16.16 10.54 -16.68
C THR A 196 -17.02 9.63 -17.54
N TYR A 197 -18.02 8.98 -16.95
CA TYR A 197 -18.93 8.02 -17.60
C TYR A 197 -20.38 8.32 -17.27
N PRO A 198 -21.34 8.13 -18.20
CA PRO A 198 -22.76 8.45 -17.97
C PRO A 198 -23.34 7.85 -16.68
N GLU A 199 -22.97 6.61 -16.33
CA GLU A 199 -23.42 5.90 -15.14
C GLU A 199 -22.96 6.54 -13.81
N THR A 200 -21.94 7.41 -13.85
CA THR A 200 -21.38 8.08 -12.66
C THR A 200 -21.97 9.46 -12.39
N THR A 201 -22.94 9.91 -13.18
CA THR A 201 -23.63 11.20 -13.03
C THR A 201 -24.23 11.38 -11.64
N ILE A 202 -24.82 10.32 -11.08
CA ILE A 202 -25.42 10.35 -9.73
C ILE A 202 -24.38 10.70 -8.65
N ILE A 203 -23.13 10.27 -8.83
CA ILE A 203 -22.02 10.52 -7.90
C ILE A 203 -21.52 11.96 -8.05
N ALA A 204 -21.35 12.44 -9.28
CA ALA A 204 -20.97 13.83 -9.54
C ALA A 204 -22.01 14.80 -8.95
N ASN A 205 -23.30 14.51 -9.13
CA ASN A 205 -24.40 15.29 -8.53
C ASN A 205 -24.35 15.27 -7.00
N ALA A 206 -24.12 14.09 -6.40
CA ALA A 206 -23.98 13.95 -4.96
C ALA A 206 -22.82 14.79 -4.40
N ILE A 207 -21.66 14.76 -5.07
CA ILE A 207 -20.48 15.54 -4.73
C ILE A 207 -20.76 17.04 -4.84
N ASN A 208 -21.35 17.49 -5.95
CA ASN A 208 -21.65 18.91 -6.17
C ASN A 208 -22.68 19.42 -5.15
N SER A 209 -23.69 18.61 -4.82
CA SER A 209 -24.67 18.93 -3.77
C SER A 209 -23.99 19.07 -2.41
N PHE A 210 -23.12 18.12 -2.04
CA PHE A 210 -22.37 18.17 -0.78
C PHE A 210 -21.47 19.42 -0.69
N VAL A 211 -20.75 19.74 -1.75
CA VAL A 211 -19.87 20.93 -1.81
C VAL A 211 -20.68 22.23 -1.72
N SER A 212 -21.83 22.32 -2.40
CA SER A 212 -22.71 23.49 -2.32
C SER A 212 -23.23 23.71 -0.91
N GLN A 213 -23.80 22.68 -0.29
CA GLN A 213 -24.32 22.76 1.09
C GLN A 213 -23.21 23.07 2.11
N SER A 214 -22.03 22.48 1.92
CA SER A 214 -20.86 22.78 2.76
C SER A 214 -20.45 24.25 2.67
N ARG A 215 -20.51 24.87 1.49
CA ARG A 215 -20.22 26.29 1.30
C ARG A 215 -21.20 27.15 2.10
N ASP A 216 -22.49 26.84 2.04
CA ASP A 216 -23.52 27.59 2.78
C ASP A 216 -23.34 27.48 4.30
N LEU A 217 -23.00 26.30 4.80
CA LEU A 217 -22.74 26.06 6.23
C LEU A 217 -21.47 26.72 6.76
N LEU A 218 -20.46 26.88 5.90
CA LEU A 218 -19.14 27.37 6.28
C LEU A 218 -18.87 28.83 5.90
N LYS A 219 -19.73 29.49 5.12
CA LYS A 219 -19.49 30.82 4.52
C LYS A 219 -18.98 31.89 5.51
N ASP A 220 -19.48 31.88 6.74
CA ASP A 220 -19.14 32.87 7.79
C ASP A 220 -17.96 32.43 8.66
N ASN A 221 -17.32 31.29 8.37
CA ASN A 221 -16.21 30.76 9.15
C ASN A 221 -14.86 31.31 8.64
N HIS A 222 -14.18 32.07 9.49
CA HIS A 222 -12.89 32.69 9.14
C HIS A 222 -11.71 31.71 9.08
N HIS A 223 -11.83 30.50 9.64
CA HIS A 223 -10.78 29.48 9.57
C HIS A 223 -10.85 28.68 8.28
N ALA A 224 -12.05 28.33 7.82
CA ALA A 224 -12.29 27.67 6.54
C ALA A 224 -13.74 27.88 6.10
N ASN A 225 -13.94 28.52 4.94
CA ASN A 225 -15.25 28.83 4.39
C ASN A 225 -15.62 27.98 3.16
N MET A 226 -14.78 27.01 2.81
CA MET A 226 -14.97 26.13 1.67
C MET A 226 -14.35 24.75 1.96
N ILE A 227 -14.82 23.74 1.24
CA ILE A 227 -14.16 22.43 1.15
C ILE A 227 -13.72 22.17 -0.28
N LEU A 228 -12.65 21.37 -0.43
CA LEU A 228 -12.15 20.86 -1.69
C LEU A 228 -12.07 19.35 -1.60
N LEU A 229 -12.65 18.65 -2.57
CA LEU A 229 -12.72 17.20 -2.60
C LEU A 229 -11.81 16.67 -3.69
N ARG A 230 -11.04 15.62 -3.35
CA ARG A 230 -10.10 14.99 -4.26
C ARG A 230 -9.90 13.51 -4.02
N GLY A 231 -9.36 12.82 -5.02
CA GLY A 231 -9.06 11.40 -4.91
C GLY A 231 -10.31 10.56 -4.70
N ILE A 232 -11.39 10.95 -5.38
CA ILE A 232 -12.70 10.30 -5.29
C ILE A 232 -12.54 8.85 -5.74
N SER A 233 -12.78 7.91 -4.82
CA SER A 233 -12.49 6.51 -5.07
C SER A 233 -13.36 5.52 -4.32
N LYS A 234 -13.64 4.41 -4.97
CA LYS A 234 -14.31 3.22 -4.47
C LYS A 234 -13.28 2.10 -4.28
N VAL A 235 -13.55 1.15 -3.40
CA VAL A 235 -12.75 -0.08 -3.37
C VAL A 235 -12.89 -0.81 -4.71
N PRO A 236 -11.80 -0.99 -5.48
CA PRO A 236 -11.82 -1.83 -6.68
C PRO A 236 -12.31 -3.24 -6.34
N SER A 237 -12.93 -3.92 -7.30
CA SER A 237 -13.15 -5.37 -7.16
C SER A 237 -11.82 -6.11 -7.28
N PHE A 238 -11.27 -6.53 -6.14
CA PHE A 238 -10.06 -7.34 -6.06
C PHE A 238 -10.43 -8.84 -6.10
N PRO A 239 -9.81 -9.64 -7.00
CA PRO A 239 -9.86 -11.09 -6.86
C PRO A 239 -9.30 -11.49 -5.50
N SER A 240 -10.03 -12.29 -4.72
CA SER A 240 -9.58 -12.74 -3.41
C SER A 240 -8.44 -13.77 -3.55
N MET A 241 -7.38 -13.64 -2.73
CA MET A 241 -6.32 -14.65 -2.66
C MET A 241 -6.86 -16.02 -2.23
N GLN A 242 -7.89 -16.07 -1.37
CA GLN A 242 -8.57 -17.30 -0.98
C GLN A 242 -9.20 -18.01 -2.15
N LYS A 243 -9.90 -17.27 -3.01
CA LYS A 243 -10.56 -17.87 -4.15
C LYS A 243 -9.56 -18.22 -5.24
N THR A 244 -8.68 -17.28 -5.59
CA THR A 244 -7.81 -17.37 -6.76
C THR A 244 -6.60 -18.26 -6.51
N TYR A 245 -5.91 -18.06 -5.38
CA TYR A 245 -4.72 -18.83 -5.01
C TYR A 245 -5.01 -20.01 -4.09
N LYS A 246 -6.25 -20.15 -3.59
CA LYS A 246 -6.65 -21.20 -2.63
C LYS A 246 -5.84 -21.14 -1.34
N LEU A 247 -5.44 -19.94 -0.95
CA LEU A 247 -4.72 -19.68 0.30
C LEU A 247 -5.69 -19.29 1.42
N ASP A 248 -5.27 -19.40 2.66
CA ASP A 248 -5.92 -18.82 3.82
C ASP A 248 -5.00 -17.73 4.42
N PRO A 249 -4.86 -16.57 3.74
CA PRO A 249 -3.84 -15.60 4.06
C PRO A 249 -4.14 -14.76 5.31
N ILE A 250 -3.08 -14.40 6.02
CA ILE A 250 -3.09 -13.47 7.15
C ILE A 250 -2.02 -12.39 7.01
N GLY A 251 -2.39 -11.13 7.25
CA GLY A 251 -1.52 -9.97 7.27
C GLY A 251 -1.15 -9.55 8.70
N ILE A 252 0.14 -9.27 8.91
CA ILE A 252 0.75 -8.92 10.20
C ILE A 252 1.57 -7.65 9.96
N ALA A 253 0.97 -6.51 10.29
CA ALA A 253 1.64 -5.21 10.22
C ALA A 253 1.12 -4.30 11.36
N ALA A 254 1.91 -3.29 11.72
CA ALA A 254 1.61 -2.29 12.73
C ALA A 254 0.96 -1.06 12.11
N TYR A 255 1.34 -0.73 10.88
CA TYR A 255 0.87 0.49 10.23
C TYR A 255 -0.48 0.27 9.50
N PRO A 256 -1.54 1.06 9.80
CA PRO A 256 -2.90 0.82 9.32
C PRO A 256 -3.06 0.68 7.80
N MET A 257 -2.25 1.41 7.02
CA MET A 257 -2.31 1.36 5.56
C MET A 257 -2.01 -0.04 5.02
N TYR A 258 -0.99 -0.75 5.52
CA TYR A 258 -0.67 -2.11 5.04
C TYR A 258 -1.71 -3.13 5.50
N LEU A 259 -2.29 -2.93 6.70
CA LEU A 259 -3.44 -3.72 7.14
C LEU A 259 -4.62 -3.53 6.20
N GLY A 260 -4.87 -2.30 5.76
CA GLY A 260 -5.90 -2.01 4.78
C GLY A 260 -5.64 -2.68 3.43
N LEU A 261 -4.41 -2.58 2.90
CA LEU A 261 -4.02 -3.25 1.65
C LEU A 261 -4.16 -4.77 1.74
N ALA A 262 -3.74 -5.37 2.84
CA ALA A 262 -3.90 -6.80 3.11
C ALA A 262 -5.39 -7.21 3.13
N LYS A 263 -6.26 -6.41 3.77
CA LYS A 263 -7.72 -6.66 3.72
C LYS A 263 -8.29 -6.59 2.31
N LEU A 264 -7.83 -5.65 1.48
CA LEU A 264 -8.28 -5.53 0.08
C LEU A 264 -8.02 -6.79 -0.73
N THR A 265 -6.93 -7.51 -0.43
CA THR A 265 -6.59 -8.78 -1.10
C THR A 265 -7.23 -10.01 -0.45
N GLY A 266 -8.07 -9.79 0.57
CA GLY A 266 -8.81 -10.79 1.31
C GLY A 266 -8.13 -11.27 2.60
N MET A 267 -6.95 -10.78 2.99
CA MET A 267 -6.24 -11.32 4.15
C MET A 267 -6.99 -11.07 5.46
N GLU A 268 -6.98 -12.07 6.35
CA GLU A 268 -7.29 -11.83 7.76
C GLU A 268 -6.19 -10.97 8.38
N ILE A 269 -6.49 -10.22 9.44
CA ILE A 269 -5.52 -9.33 10.07
C ILE A 269 -5.23 -9.76 11.49
N ALA A 270 -3.95 -10.00 11.79
CA ALA A 270 -3.48 -10.12 13.17
C ALA A 270 -3.54 -8.73 13.84
N ARG A 271 -4.31 -8.61 14.93
CA ARG A 271 -4.53 -7.35 15.64
C ARG A 271 -3.38 -7.04 16.61
N GLU A 272 -3.34 -5.79 17.09
CA GLU A 272 -2.52 -5.32 18.22
C GLU A 272 -1.00 -5.21 18.00
N ASN A 273 -0.57 -5.06 16.76
CA ASN A 273 0.84 -4.80 16.46
C ASN A 273 1.15 -3.30 16.51
N THR A 274 2.20 -2.92 17.25
CA THR A 274 2.65 -1.52 17.37
C THR A 274 4.08 -1.29 16.85
N ASN A 275 4.85 -2.36 16.69
CA ASN A 275 6.23 -2.36 16.21
C ASN A 275 6.64 -3.78 15.75
N PHE A 276 7.82 -3.92 15.17
CA PHE A 276 8.31 -5.19 14.62
C PHE A 276 8.45 -6.34 15.62
N PRO A 277 8.97 -6.14 16.84
CA PRO A 277 8.94 -7.17 17.87
C PRO A 277 7.54 -7.70 18.18
N ALA A 278 6.53 -6.82 18.23
CA ALA A 278 5.13 -7.23 18.41
C ALA A 278 4.60 -8.02 17.20
N GLU A 279 4.91 -7.58 15.97
CA GLU A 279 4.56 -8.28 14.73
C GLU A 279 5.15 -9.70 14.69
N LEU A 280 6.43 -9.84 15.05
CA LEU A 280 7.11 -11.14 15.10
C LEU A 280 6.52 -12.07 16.17
N LYS A 281 6.15 -11.53 17.34
CA LYS A 281 5.45 -12.28 18.38
C LYS A 281 4.08 -12.76 17.89
N SER A 282 3.33 -11.90 17.20
CA SER A 282 2.05 -12.24 16.58
C SER A 282 2.23 -13.35 15.55
N LEU A 283 3.23 -13.26 14.66
CA LEU A 283 3.58 -14.29 13.69
C LEU A 283 3.85 -15.64 14.35
N LYS A 284 4.71 -15.67 15.38
CA LYS A 284 5.02 -16.88 16.16
C LYS A 284 3.78 -17.53 16.79
N SER A 285 2.73 -16.75 17.07
CA SER A 285 1.45 -17.28 17.57
C SER A 285 0.55 -17.78 16.45
N VAL A 286 0.34 -16.99 15.40
CA VAL A 286 -0.66 -17.31 14.36
C VAL A 286 -0.20 -18.43 13.43
N ILE A 287 1.11 -18.60 13.23
CA ILE A 287 1.62 -19.67 12.36
C ILE A 287 1.36 -21.08 12.92
N LYS A 288 1.18 -21.21 14.24
CA LYS A 288 0.85 -22.48 14.89
C LYS A 288 -0.60 -22.89 14.68
N ILE A 289 -1.44 -21.98 14.21
CA ILE A 289 -2.84 -22.25 13.90
C ILE A 289 -2.88 -22.90 12.51
N ASP A 290 -3.42 -24.11 12.41
CA ASP A 290 -3.53 -24.89 11.16
C ASP A 290 -4.61 -24.34 10.20
N LYS A 291 -4.90 -23.05 10.31
CA LYS A 291 -5.86 -22.32 9.48
C LYS A 291 -5.17 -21.58 8.34
N HIS A 292 -3.96 -21.08 8.57
CA HIS A 292 -3.30 -20.14 7.67
C HIS A 292 -2.11 -20.79 6.95
N ASP A 293 -2.00 -20.54 5.65
CA ASP A 293 -0.94 -21.08 4.80
C ASP A 293 -0.19 -20.01 3.99
N PHE A 294 -0.56 -18.73 4.16
CA PHE A 294 0.19 -17.58 3.67
C PHE A 294 0.23 -16.49 4.74
N PHE A 295 1.43 -15.99 5.02
CA PHE A 295 1.69 -15.00 6.06
C PHE A 295 2.41 -13.81 5.44
N PHE A 296 1.85 -12.61 5.58
CA PHE A 296 2.49 -11.36 5.22
C PHE A 296 2.98 -10.66 6.49
N LEU A 297 4.28 -10.39 6.56
CA LEU A 297 4.94 -9.64 7.64
C LEU A 297 5.57 -8.38 7.04
N HIS A 298 5.46 -7.24 7.71
CA HIS A 298 5.95 -5.95 7.23
C HIS A 298 7.02 -5.35 8.16
N TYR A 299 8.03 -4.67 7.61
CA TYR A 299 9.01 -3.89 8.37
C TYR A 299 9.11 -2.46 7.82
N LYS A 300 8.57 -1.49 8.55
CA LYS A 300 8.51 -0.06 8.15
C LYS A 300 9.79 0.80 8.34
N PRO A 301 10.63 0.59 9.37
CA PRO A 301 11.66 1.57 9.74
C PRO A 301 12.66 1.98 8.65
N ALA A 302 13.01 1.08 7.72
CA ALA A 302 13.97 1.37 6.64
C ALA A 302 13.46 2.48 5.70
N ASP A 303 12.20 2.40 5.24
CA ASP A 303 11.58 3.44 4.43
C ASP A 303 11.47 4.78 5.15
N ALA A 304 11.12 4.78 6.45
CA ALA A 304 11.01 6.03 7.21
C ALA A 304 12.33 6.80 7.23
N ALA A 305 13.45 6.11 7.46
CA ALA A 305 14.77 6.75 7.40
C ALA A 305 15.18 7.19 5.99
N GLY A 306 14.77 6.43 4.96
CA GLY A 306 14.96 6.80 3.56
C GLY A 306 14.25 8.11 3.18
N GLU A 307 12.95 8.23 3.51
CA GLU A 307 12.16 9.45 3.29
C GLU A 307 12.69 10.67 4.07
N ASP A 308 13.26 10.45 5.26
CA ASP A 308 13.91 11.50 6.06
C ASP A 308 15.28 11.93 5.51
N GLY A 309 15.79 11.25 4.48
CA GLY A 309 17.12 11.47 3.92
C GLY A 309 18.27 11.08 4.87
N ASP A 310 17.98 10.27 5.89
CA ASP A 310 18.95 9.85 6.89
C ASP A 310 19.53 8.47 6.54
N ARG A 311 20.61 8.50 5.76
CA ARG A 311 21.35 7.30 5.35
C ARG A 311 21.83 6.46 6.53
N LYS A 312 22.32 7.10 7.60
CA LYS A 312 22.84 6.40 8.79
C LYS A 312 21.72 5.69 9.54
N ALA A 313 20.57 6.35 9.67
CA ALA A 313 19.39 5.73 10.27
C ALA A 313 18.87 4.56 9.43
N LYS A 314 18.89 4.66 8.09
CA LYS A 314 18.47 3.57 7.19
C LYS A 314 19.39 2.36 7.31
N VAL A 315 20.71 2.56 7.25
CA VAL A 315 21.71 1.52 7.51
C VAL A 315 21.45 0.83 8.84
N LYS A 316 21.29 1.60 9.92
CA LYS A 316 21.00 1.07 11.25
C LYS A 316 19.67 0.29 11.32
N ALA A 317 18.64 0.73 10.59
CA ALA A 317 17.37 0.02 10.51
C ALA A 317 17.53 -1.35 9.83
N LEU A 318 18.33 -1.43 8.77
CA LEU A 318 18.64 -2.69 8.07
C LEU A 318 19.45 -3.64 8.97
N GLU A 319 20.46 -3.14 9.69
CA GLU A 319 21.21 -3.91 10.69
C GLU A 319 20.33 -4.39 11.85
N GLU A 320 19.36 -3.58 12.27
CA GLU A 320 18.39 -3.98 13.30
C GLU A 320 17.44 -5.06 12.79
N PHE A 321 16.98 -4.96 11.54
CA PHE A 321 16.17 -5.99 10.91
C PHE A 321 16.92 -7.32 10.79
N ASP A 322 18.20 -7.29 10.42
CA ASP A 322 19.05 -8.48 10.29
C ASP A 322 19.08 -9.34 11.56
N LYS A 323 19.03 -8.72 12.75
CA LYS A 323 19.00 -9.42 14.04
C LYS A 323 17.78 -10.31 14.23
N PHE A 324 16.68 -10.03 13.52
CA PHE A 324 15.46 -10.84 13.58
C PHE A 324 15.43 -11.97 12.56
N ILE A 325 16.38 -12.03 11.61
CA ILE A 325 16.41 -13.09 10.59
C ILE A 325 16.50 -14.49 11.18
N PRO A 326 17.33 -14.78 12.20
CA PRO A 326 17.34 -16.09 12.84
C PRO A 326 15.96 -16.48 13.39
N ASP A 327 15.30 -15.54 14.08
CA ASP A 327 13.94 -15.75 14.60
C ASP A 327 12.92 -15.98 13.47
N ILE A 328 13.08 -15.32 12.32
CA ILE A 328 12.21 -15.48 11.14
C ILE A 328 12.42 -16.85 10.47
N ILE A 329 13.66 -17.34 10.42
CA ILE A 329 13.99 -18.67 9.88
C ILE A 329 13.45 -19.76 10.83
N ASP A 330 13.64 -19.59 12.14
CA ASP A 330 13.19 -20.56 13.17
C ASP A 330 11.66 -20.73 13.24
N ILE A 331 10.90 -19.84 12.60
CA ILE A 331 9.45 -19.99 12.40
C ILE A 331 9.13 -21.25 11.57
N GLY A 332 10.06 -21.69 10.71
CA GLY A 332 9.95 -22.94 9.97
C GLY A 332 8.88 -22.93 8.87
N ALA A 333 8.72 -21.82 8.16
CA ALA A 333 7.91 -21.79 6.95
C ALA A 333 8.58 -22.59 5.83
N ASP A 334 7.80 -23.33 5.03
CA ASP A 334 8.34 -24.13 3.92
C ASP A 334 8.88 -23.27 2.77
N VAL A 335 8.31 -22.06 2.61
CA VAL A 335 8.74 -21.05 1.65
C VAL A 335 8.88 -19.72 2.38
N LEU A 336 10.11 -19.21 2.48
CA LEU A 336 10.40 -17.86 2.97
C LEU A 336 10.73 -16.94 1.80
N VAL A 337 10.05 -15.80 1.73
CA VAL A 337 10.33 -14.72 0.78
C VAL A 337 10.73 -13.49 1.58
N ILE A 338 11.91 -12.93 1.31
CA ILE A 338 12.31 -11.61 1.78
C ILE A 338 12.32 -10.69 0.57
N ALA A 339 11.55 -9.61 0.59
CA ALA A 339 11.44 -8.67 -0.53
C ALA A 339 11.33 -7.24 -0.02
N GLY A 340 11.62 -6.26 -0.89
CA GLY A 340 11.13 -4.91 -0.72
C GLY A 340 9.99 -4.59 -1.68
N ASP A 341 9.09 -3.71 -1.27
CA ASP A 341 7.98 -3.24 -2.12
C ASP A 341 8.41 -2.13 -3.09
N HIS A 342 9.40 -1.32 -2.70
CA HIS A 342 10.03 -0.29 -3.53
C HIS A 342 11.42 0.09 -3.02
N SER A 343 12.05 1.04 -3.72
CA SER A 343 13.35 1.62 -3.35
C SER A 343 13.14 3.03 -2.82
N THR A 344 13.63 3.33 -1.62
CA THR A 344 13.62 4.68 -1.02
C THR A 344 15.04 5.12 -0.65
N PRO A 345 15.87 5.51 -1.62
CA PRO A 345 17.24 5.92 -1.33
C PRO A 345 17.28 7.18 -0.46
N ALA A 346 18.06 7.15 0.61
CA ALA A 346 18.20 8.30 1.51
C ALA A 346 18.71 9.54 0.77
N ASP A 347 19.63 9.37 -0.19
CA ASP A 347 20.15 10.44 -1.04
C ASP A 347 19.08 11.18 -1.87
N LEU A 348 17.95 10.51 -2.16
CA LEU A 348 16.82 11.10 -2.88
C LEU A 348 15.72 11.61 -1.96
N ALA A 349 15.69 11.18 -0.69
CA ALA A 349 14.63 11.47 0.29
C ALA A 349 13.21 11.25 -0.27
N ALA A 350 13.07 10.21 -1.10
CA ALA A 350 11.83 9.86 -1.80
C ALA A 350 11.93 8.43 -2.35
N HIS A 351 10.76 7.82 -2.59
CA HIS A 351 10.66 6.63 -3.44
C HIS A 351 11.31 6.85 -4.81
N SER A 352 11.85 5.78 -5.40
CA SER A 352 12.51 5.81 -6.71
C SER A 352 12.14 4.61 -7.60
N TRP A 353 12.51 4.69 -8.87
CA TRP A 353 12.21 3.68 -9.90
C TRP A 353 13.18 2.49 -9.90
N HIS A 354 14.16 2.48 -8.99
CA HIS A 354 15.18 1.43 -8.95
C HIS A 354 14.56 0.07 -8.61
N SER A 355 15.09 -0.97 -9.24
CA SER A 355 14.69 -2.35 -8.96
C SER A 355 15.09 -2.77 -7.55
N VAL A 356 14.27 -3.60 -6.92
CA VAL A 356 14.36 -3.91 -5.48
C VAL A 356 14.85 -5.34 -5.26
N PRO A 357 15.82 -5.58 -4.36
CA PRO A 357 16.27 -6.92 -3.99
C PRO A 357 15.13 -7.80 -3.45
N PHE A 358 15.14 -9.08 -3.82
CA PHE A 358 14.34 -10.09 -3.16
C PHE A 358 15.02 -11.47 -3.23
N LEU A 359 14.67 -12.35 -2.29
CA LEU A 359 15.06 -13.75 -2.31
C LEU A 359 13.88 -14.67 -1.99
N ILE A 360 14.01 -15.93 -2.39
CA ILE A 360 13.14 -17.04 -2.02
C ILE A 360 14.03 -18.14 -1.44
N ASN A 361 13.75 -18.57 -0.21
CA ASN A 361 14.46 -19.63 0.50
C ASN A 361 13.55 -20.83 0.74
N THR A 362 13.92 -21.99 0.21
CA THR A 362 13.15 -23.24 0.35
C THR A 362 14.08 -24.45 0.18
N ASN A 363 13.60 -25.67 0.44
CA ASN A 363 14.38 -26.89 0.20
C ASN A 363 14.76 -27.14 -1.28
N PHE A 364 14.27 -26.33 -2.23
CA PHE A 364 14.58 -26.41 -3.65
C PHE A 364 15.66 -25.42 -4.09
N THR A 365 16.03 -24.46 -3.24
CA THR A 365 17.07 -23.48 -3.54
C THR A 365 18.42 -24.01 -3.11
N LYS A 366 19.45 -23.78 -3.95
CA LYS A 366 20.80 -24.29 -3.72
C LYS A 366 21.88 -23.20 -3.69
N GLY A 367 21.47 -21.96 -3.42
CA GLY A 367 22.40 -20.88 -3.12
C GLY A 367 23.06 -20.24 -4.34
N ASP A 368 22.36 -19.29 -4.97
CA ASP A 368 22.85 -18.52 -6.11
C ASP A 368 23.10 -17.04 -5.75
N GLY A 369 23.19 -16.71 -4.46
CA GLY A 369 23.20 -15.33 -3.94
C GLY A 369 24.55 -14.59 -3.98
N GLU A 370 25.58 -15.13 -4.63
CA GLU A 370 26.92 -14.52 -4.79
C GLU A 370 27.48 -13.77 -3.55
N GLY A 371 27.28 -14.30 -2.34
CA GLY A 371 27.98 -13.85 -1.14
C GLY A 371 27.35 -12.72 -0.32
N SER A 372 26.39 -11.94 -0.82
CA SER A 372 25.80 -10.81 -0.06
C SER A 372 24.34 -10.48 -0.42
N PHE A 373 23.57 -9.99 0.54
CA PHE A 373 22.22 -9.47 0.34
C PHE A 373 22.29 -8.00 -0.13
N SER A 374 22.45 -7.77 -1.43
CA SER A 374 22.60 -6.42 -1.99
C SER A 374 22.01 -6.28 -3.39
N GLU A 375 21.68 -5.05 -3.79
CA GLU A 375 21.23 -4.74 -5.16
C GLU A 375 22.23 -5.19 -6.22
N LYS A 376 23.53 -5.10 -5.91
CA LYS A 376 24.60 -5.42 -6.84
C LYS A 376 24.75 -6.93 -7.01
N ALA A 377 24.84 -7.69 -5.92
CA ALA A 377 24.95 -9.15 -5.98
C ALA A 377 23.70 -9.79 -6.59
N PHE A 378 22.51 -9.23 -6.36
CA PHE A 378 21.27 -9.82 -6.87
C PHE A 378 21.06 -9.61 -8.38
N ARG A 379 21.93 -8.83 -9.06
CA ARG A 379 21.91 -8.71 -10.53
C ARG A 379 22.29 -10.02 -11.24
N SER A 380 23.15 -10.82 -10.61
CA SER A 380 23.61 -12.13 -11.09
C SER A 380 22.87 -13.30 -10.45
N GLY A 381 21.92 -13.03 -9.54
CA GLY A 381 21.12 -14.06 -8.89
C GLY A 381 20.28 -14.88 -9.87
N SER A 382 20.01 -16.15 -9.54
CA SER A 382 19.38 -17.11 -10.45
C SER A 382 17.97 -16.78 -10.91
N ILE A 383 17.24 -15.91 -10.19
CA ILE A 383 15.92 -15.44 -10.63
C ILE A 383 16.04 -14.29 -11.65
N GLY A 384 17.16 -13.55 -11.62
CA GLY A 384 17.38 -12.38 -12.48
C GLY A 384 16.46 -11.19 -12.15
N LEU A 385 16.16 -10.39 -13.17
CA LEU A 385 15.28 -9.21 -13.06
C LEU A 385 13.86 -9.56 -13.51
N ILE A 386 12.89 -9.51 -12.60
CA ILE A 386 11.49 -9.83 -12.88
C ILE A 386 10.54 -8.71 -12.44
N LYS A 387 9.28 -8.75 -12.89
CA LYS A 387 8.23 -7.90 -12.29
C LYS A 387 7.86 -8.44 -10.92
N ALA A 388 7.66 -7.57 -9.93
CA ALA A 388 7.28 -7.95 -8.57
C ALA A 388 6.00 -8.82 -8.54
N LYS A 389 5.06 -8.55 -9.46
CA LYS A 389 3.84 -9.37 -9.67
C LYS A 389 4.08 -10.84 -10.02
N SER A 390 5.30 -11.23 -10.35
CA SER A 390 5.66 -12.62 -10.62
C SER A 390 6.13 -13.38 -9.36
N ILE A 391 6.56 -12.68 -8.31
CA ILE A 391 7.10 -13.30 -7.07
C ILE A 391 6.08 -14.24 -6.44
N MET A 392 4.82 -13.84 -6.35
CA MET A 392 3.76 -14.68 -5.79
C MET A 392 3.61 -16.03 -6.50
N MET A 393 3.77 -16.07 -7.84
CA MET A 393 3.70 -17.33 -8.58
C MET A 393 4.90 -18.24 -8.30
N LEU A 394 6.09 -17.68 -8.11
CA LEU A 394 7.26 -18.45 -7.69
C LEU A 394 7.04 -19.01 -6.29
N ALA A 395 6.56 -18.21 -5.34
CA ALA A 395 6.25 -18.68 -3.99
C ALA A 395 5.23 -19.82 -3.99
N LEU A 396 4.15 -19.71 -4.78
CA LEU A 396 3.16 -20.78 -4.95
C LEU A 396 3.76 -22.05 -5.57
N ALA A 397 4.66 -21.91 -6.55
CA ALA A 397 5.33 -23.03 -7.18
C ALA A 397 6.22 -23.79 -6.18
N HIS A 398 7.04 -23.06 -5.42
CA HIS A 398 7.90 -23.63 -4.39
C HIS A 398 7.10 -24.29 -3.25
N ALA A 399 5.91 -23.78 -2.92
CA ALA A 399 5.01 -24.39 -1.94
C ALA A 399 4.24 -25.62 -2.48
N GLY A 400 4.50 -26.01 -3.74
CA GLY A 400 3.79 -27.10 -4.41
C GLY A 400 2.31 -26.81 -4.66
N LYS A 401 1.88 -25.54 -4.57
CA LYS A 401 0.48 -25.10 -4.68
C LYS A 401 0.04 -24.88 -6.14
N LEU A 402 0.92 -25.09 -7.12
CA LEU A 402 0.59 -25.10 -8.55
C LEU A 402 0.59 -26.52 -9.11
N LYS A 403 -0.40 -26.84 -9.95
CA LYS A 403 -0.48 -28.07 -10.75
C LYS A 403 0.32 -27.90 -12.05
N LYS A 404 0.46 -28.99 -12.81
CA LYS A 404 0.92 -28.94 -14.19
C LYS A 404 -0.12 -28.20 -15.06
N PHE A 405 0.33 -27.32 -15.94
CA PHE A 405 -0.53 -26.61 -16.89
C PHE A 405 -0.73 -27.44 -18.16
N GLY A 406 -1.97 -27.54 -18.65
CA GLY A 406 -2.30 -28.23 -19.91
C GLY A 406 -2.34 -29.76 -19.83
N SER A 407 -2.50 -30.33 -18.63
CA SER A 407 -2.65 -31.78 -18.40
C SER A 407 -3.99 -32.15 -17.80
#